data_AF-E0NJK7-F1
#
_entry.id   AF-E0NJK7-F1
#
_cell.length_a   1.000
_cell.length_b   1.000
_cell.length_c   1.000
_cell.angle_alpha   90.00
_cell.angle_beta   90.00
_cell.angle_gamma   90.00
#
_symmetry.space_group_name_H-M   'P 1'
#
loop_
_entity.id
_entity.type
_entity.pdbx_description
1 polymer ?
#
loop_
_entity_poly.entity_id
_entity_poly.type
_entity_poly.pdbx_seq_one_letter_code
_entity_poly.pdbx_strand_id
1 'polypeptide(L)' 'MNRIVLLIIKFYQKVISKYLLPGRHCRFEPTCSEYARLAFTKYGFFKALYLSTYRILRCNPFCKGGYDPLP' A
#
# COMPACT_ATOMS: atom_id res chain seq x y z
N MET A 1 13.48 12.32 1.82
CA MET A 1 12.55 13.15 1.02
C MET A 1 11.14 12.55 0.87
N ASN A 2 10.71 11.57 1.69
CA ASN A 2 9.37 10.94 1.57
C ASN A 2 8.46 11.18 2.78
N ARG A 3 8.84 12.09 3.71
CA ARG A 3 8.17 12.25 5.01
C ARG A 3 6.72 12.72 4.88
N ILE A 4 6.44 13.62 3.94
CA ILE A 4 5.08 14.15 3.67
C ILE A 4 4.17 13.01 3.19
N VAL A 5 4.67 12.18 2.27
CA VAL A 5 3.93 11.06 1.68
C VAL A 5 3.68 9.98 2.72
N LEU A 6 4.67 9.65 3.54
CA LEU A 6 4.52 8.73 4.66
C LEU A 6 3.51 9.25 5.70
N LEU A 7 3.46 10.57 5.94
CA LEU A 7 2.47 11.19 6.81
C LEU A 7 1.06 11.06 6.24
N ILE A 8 0.88 11.32 4.94
CA ILE A 8 -0.40 11.15 4.25
C ILE A 8 -0.83 9.68 4.28
N ILE A 9 0.08 8.73 4.02
CA ILE A 9 -0.21 7.29 4.07
C ILE A 9 -0.56 6.86 5.49
N LYS A 10 0.15 7.35 6.53
CA LYS A 10 -0.19 7.07 7.93
C LYS A 10 -1.53 7.66 8.32
N PHE A 11 -1.83 8.88 7.87
CA PHE A 11 -3.12 9.52 8.13
C PHE A 11 -4.25 8.74 7.44
N TYR A 12 -4.05 8.35 6.18
CA TYR A 12 -4.95 7.48 5.44
C TYR A 12 -5.14 6.13 6.15
N GLN A 13 -4.07 5.44 6.55
CA GLN A 13 -4.16 4.19 7.32
C GLN A 13 -4.95 4.41 8.62
N LYS A 14 -4.67 5.46 9.39
CA LYS A 14 -5.30 5.68 10.70
C LYS A 14 -6.78 6.09 10.62
N VAL A 15 -7.14 6.88 9.61
CA VAL A 15 -8.51 7.39 9.43
C VAL A 15 -9.35 6.39 8.64
N ILE A 16 -8.83 5.89 7.51
CA ILE A 16 -9.58 5.03 6.61
C ILE A 16 -9.56 3.56 7.06
N SER A 17 -8.44 3.01 7.55
CA SER A 17 -8.42 1.61 8.05
C SER A 17 -9.31 1.40 9.27
N LYS A 18 -9.53 2.44 10.08
CA LYS A 18 -10.28 2.32 11.34
C LYS A 18 -11.80 2.55 11.15
N TYR A 19 -12.19 3.38 10.18
CA TYR A 19 -13.59 3.78 10.02
C TYR A 19 -14.27 3.29 8.74
N LEU A 20 -13.55 3.14 7.62
CA LEU A 20 -14.17 2.97 6.30
C LEU A 20 -14.01 1.55 5.73
N LEU A 21 -13.46 0.64 6.53
CA LEU A 21 -12.73 -0.51 6.03
C LEU A 21 -12.81 -1.75 6.92
N PRO A 22 -13.94 -2.05 7.62
CA PRO A 22 -14.12 -3.38 8.19
C PRO A 22 -14.32 -4.35 7.01
N GLY A 23 -13.21 -4.84 6.42
CA GLY A 23 -13.24 -5.85 5.36
C GLY A 23 -12.78 -5.46 3.95
N ARG A 24 -11.89 -4.46 3.71
CA ARG A 24 -11.21 -4.45 2.38
C ARG A 24 -10.20 -5.59 2.35
N HIS A 25 -10.59 -6.61 1.61
CA HIS A 25 -9.75 -7.70 1.15
C HIS A 25 -8.68 -7.18 0.18
N CYS A 26 -7.64 -6.46 0.64
CA CYS A 26 -6.39 -6.46 -0.16
C CYS A 26 -6.00 -7.92 -0.24
N ARG A 27 -6.03 -8.46 -1.46
CA ARG A 27 -5.79 -9.89 -1.67
C ARG A 27 -4.33 -10.26 -1.62
N PHE A 28 -3.47 -9.24 -1.61
CA PHE A 28 -2.06 -9.39 -1.41
C PHE A 28 -1.68 -9.10 0.03
N GLU A 29 -0.81 -9.94 0.57
CA GLU A 29 -0.23 -9.77 1.89
C GLU A 29 1.27 -9.45 1.74
N PRO A 30 1.78 -8.37 2.34
CA PRO A 30 1.09 -7.35 3.12
C PRO A 30 0.14 -6.47 2.28
N THR A 31 -0.81 -5.82 2.96
CA THR A 31 -1.84 -4.98 2.32
C THR A 31 -1.23 -3.88 1.45
N CYS A 32 -1.98 -3.44 0.46
CA CYS A 32 -1.55 -2.45 -0.54
C CYS A 32 -1.06 -1.13 0.10
N SER A 33 -1.69 -0.70 1.20
CA SER A 33 -1.25 0.47 1.98
C SER A 33 0.03 0.22 2.77
N GLU A 34 0.19 -0.98 3.33
CA GLU A 34 1.39 -1.34 4.10
C GLU A 34 2.59 -1.53 3.17
N TYR A 35 2.36 -2.15 2.02
CA TYR A 35 3.33 -2.22 0.93
C TYR A 35 3.78 -0.82 0.50
N ALA A 36 2.85 0.12 0.32
CA ALA A 36 3.22 1.50 -0.02
C ALA A 36 4.08 2.14 1.07
N ARG A 37 3.68 2.01 2.35
CA ARG A 37 4.46 2.52 3.49
C ARG A 37 5.88 1.96 3.51
N LEU A 38 6.03 0.64 3.35
CA LEU A 38 7.33 -0.03 3.31
C LEU A 38 8.14 0.39 2.08
N ALA A 39 7.50 0.52 0.91
CA ALA A 39 8.16 0.97 -0.32
C ALA A 39 8.69 2.39 -0.19
N PHE A 40 7.91 3.33 0.35
CA PHE A 40 8.35 4.71 0.60
C PHE A 40 9.39 4.84 1.72
N THR A 41 9.54 3.80 2.56
CA THR A 41 10.58 3.73 3.59
C THR A 41 11.89 3.15 3.04
N LYS A 42 11.82 2.13 2.18
CA LYS A 42 12.98 1.41 1.63
C LYS A 42 13.53 2.03 0.33
N TYR A 43 12.65 2.59 -0.50
CA TYR A 43 12.97 3.13 -1.82
C TYR A 43 12.74 4.65 -1.92
N GLY A 44 13.38 5.29 -2.90
CA GLY A 44 13.12 6.69 -3.25
C GLY A 44 11.68 6.93 -3.74
N PHE A 45 11.19 8.17 -3.65
CA PHE A 45 9.80 8.54 -3.95
C PHE A 45 9.28 7.93 -5.27
N PHE A 46 10.00 8.11 -6.37
CA PHE A 46 9.57 7.64 -7.69
C PHE A 46 9.44 6.11 -7.79
N LYS A 47 10.43 5.36 -7.26
CA LYS A 47 10.41 3.89 -7.28
C LYS A 47 9.33 3.34 -6.36
N ALA A 48 9.17 3.95 -5.18
CA ALA A 48 8.11 3.60 -4.23
C ALA A 48 6.71 3.87 -4.81
N LEU A 49 6.51 5.01 -5.46
CA LEU A 49 5.27 5.38 -6.11
C LEU A 49 4.94 4.37 -7.23
N TYR A 50 5.88 4.11 -8.13
CA TYR A 50 5.67 3.15 -9.22
C TYR A 50 5.25 1.75 -8.71
N LEU A 51 5.99 1.20 -7.74
CA LEU A 51 5.68 -0.12 -7.16
C LEU A 51 4.31 -0.14 -6.47
N SER A 52 3.98 0.91 -5.72
CA SER A 52 2.71 1.01 -5.00
C SER A 52 1.53 1.13 -5.96
N THR A 53 1.61 2.02 -6.94
CA THR A 53 0.53 2.27 -7.90
C THR A 53 0.30 1.05 -8.81
N TYR A 54 1.38 0.42 -9.28
CA TYR A 54 1.30 -0.82 -10.05
C TYR A 54 0.57 -1.93 -9.28
N ARG A 55 0.87 -2.08 -7.97
CA ARG A 55 0.22 -3.09 -7.13
C ARG A 55 -1.24 -2.78 -6.85
N ILE A 56 -1.59 -1.51 -6.65
CA ILE A 56 -2.99 -1.08 -6.47
C ILE A 56 -3.81 -1.37 -7.73
N LEU A 57 -3.27 -1.09 -8.92
CA LEU A 57 -3.91 -1.41 -10.20
C LEU A 57 -4.15 -2.92 -10.39
N ARG A 58 -3.24 -3.76 -9.89
CA ARG A 58 -3.38 -5.23 -9.92
C ARG A 58 -4.30 -5.77 -8.83
N CYS A 59 -4.59 -5.00 -7.80
CA CYS A 59 -5.48 -5.41 -6.70
C CYS A 59 -6.95 -5.28 -7.12
N ASN A 60 -7.39 -6.17 -8.01
CA ASN A 60 -8.76 -6.26 -8.50
C ASN A 60 -9.47 -7.52 -7.95
N PRO A 61 -10.82 -7.58 -7.96
CA PRO A 61 -11.60 -8.71 -7.50
C PRO A 61 -11.53 -9.98 -8.39
N PHE A 62 -10.69 -9.99 -9.43
CA PHE A 62 -10.38 -11.20 -10.23
C PHE A 62 -8.95 -11.77 -10.05
N CYS A 63 -8.03 -11.07 -9.40
CA CYS A 63 -6.67 -11.55 -9.11
C CYS A 63 -6.62 -12.50 -7.88
N LYS A 64 -6.04 -13.71 -7.99
CA LYS A 64 -5.97 -14.71 -6.89
C LYS A 64 -5.45 -14.18 -5.54
N GLY A 65 -4.70 -13.09 -5.55
CA GLY A 65 -4.01 -12.64 -4.35
C GLY A 65 -2.84 -13.55 -3.97
N GLY A 66 -2.06 -13.16 -2.97
CA GLY A 66 -0.89 -13.92 -2.55
C GLY A 66 0.10 -13.12 -1.71
N TYR A 67 1.13 -13.79 -1.20
CA TYR A 67 2.23 -13.15 -0.48
C TYR A 67 3.23 -12.56 -1.47
N ASP A 68 3.37 -11.24 -1.46
CA ASP A 68 4.30 -10.52 -2.35
C ASP A 68 5.05 -9.48 -1.50
N PRO A 69 6.14 -9.88 -0.81
CA PRO A 69 6.93 -8.95 -0.02
C PRO A 69 7.74 -8.03 -0.94
N LEU A 70 8.08 -6.84 -0.44
CA LEU A 70 9.00 -5.96 -1.15
C LEU A 70 10.37 -6.66 -1.33
N PRO A 71 10.95 -6.64 -2.56
CA PRO A 71 12.34 -7.03 -2.76
C PRO A 71 13.28 -6.10 -1.98
#